data_AF-A0A0D5YXH3-F1
#
_entry.id   AF-A0A0D5YXH3-F1
#
_cell.length_a   1.000
_cell.length_b   1.000
_cell.length_c   1.000
_cell.angle_alpha   90.00
_cell.angle_beta   90.00
_cell.angle_gamma   90.00
#
_symmetry.space_group_name_H-M   'P 1'
#
loop_
_entity.id
_entity.type
_entity.pdbx_description
1 polymer ?
#
loop_
_entity_poly.entity_id
_entity_poly.type
_entity_poly.pdbx_seq_one_letter_code
_entity_poly.pdbx_strand_id
1 'polypeptide(L)'
;MIKVLVFVCLANNSITGQNLRENRLTDIQQEVLNQVFAPQHNKVFIYNTTDFDKGWSIYFEKDDLSLITQKVGFPTKITDGELLEILKPNVIKQIWHEILHLKPYSLEKNRFNPKIILTKSYDKPVDLKRGVIKISAPIIIGDIAVYREIGAQKSPIFILQKAKQQWEVIYTFYHWNIIE
;
A
#
# COMPACT_ATOMS: atom_id res chain seq x y z
N MET A 1 -44.54 -45.08 31.91
CA MET A 1 -43.22 -44.39 31.95
C MET A 1 -42.95 -43.80 30.59
N ILE A 2 -43.10 -42.48 30.46
CA ILE A 2 -42.85 -41.74 29.22
C ILE A 2 -41.35 -41.40 29.20
N LYS A 3 -40.62 -41.90 28.21
CA LYS A 3 -39.27 -41.40 27.89
C LYS A 3 -39.38 -40.56 26.63
N VAL A 4 -39.35 -39.24 26.84
CA VAL A 4 -39.09 -38.23 25.83
C VAL A 4 -37.62 -38.37 25.45
N LEU A 5 -37.32 -38.60 24.17
CA LEU A 5 -35.99 -38.38 23.61
C LEU A 5 -36.14 -37.32 22.53
N VAL A 6 -35.87 -36.07 22.91
CA VAL A 6 -35.57 -34.99 21.98
C VAL A 6 -34.14 -35.22 21.51
N PHE A 7 -33.91 -35.37 20.20
CA PHE A 7 -32.60 -35.09 19.65
C PHE A 7 -32.71 -34.16 18.45
N VAL A 8 -31.94 -33.08 18.61
CA VAL A 8 -31.97 -31.81 17.92
C VAL A 8 -31.48 -31.93 16.48
N CYS A 9 -32.06 -31.07 15.64
CA CYS A 9 -31.82 -30.95 14.21
C CYS A 9 -30.35 -30.76 13.81
N LEU A 10 -30.10 -31.27 12.61
CA LEU A 10 -29.01 -30.98 11.69
C LEU A 10 -28.61 -29.49 11.68
N ALA A 11 -27.36 -29.21 12.03
CA ALA A 11 -26.60 -28.08 11.50
C ALA A 11 -25.11 -28.37 11.68
N ASN A 12 -24.57 -29.27 10.85
CA ASN A 12 -23.12 -29.26 10.62
C ASN A 12 -22.82 -27.95 9.90
N ASN A 13 -22.36 -26.98 10.68
CA ASN A 13 -21.89 -25.69 10.23
C ASN A 13 -20.89 -25.90 9.10
N SER A 14 -21.33 -25.56 7.89
CA SER A 14 -20.43 -25.19 6.81
C SER A 14 -19.79 -23.87 7.22
N ILE A 15 -18.76 -23.92 8.08
CA ILE A 15 -17.86 -22.78 8.30
C ILE A 15 -16.96 -22.70 7.08
N THR A 16 -17.56 -22.29 5.97
CA THR A 16 -16.91 -21.95 4.72
C THR A 16 -16.02 -20.74 4.96
N GLY A 17 -14.70 -20.95 4.98
CA GLY A 17 -13.67 -20.20 4.22
C GLY A 17 -13.66 -18.66 4.18
N GLN A 18 -14.49 -17.93 4.91
CA GLN A 18 -14.63 -16.47 4.77
C GLN A 18 -13.53 -15.69 5.51
N ASN A 19 -12.90 -16.26 6.54
CA ASN A 19 -11.84 -15.58 7.31
C ASN A 19 -10.46 -15.48 6.61
N LEU A 20 -10.26 -16.11 5.44
CA LEU A 20 -8.97 -16.07 4.71
C LEU A 20 -8.90 -14.97 3.64
N ARG A 21 -10.03 -14.34 3.29
CA ARG A 21 -10.08 -13.27 2.28
C ARG A 21 -9.81 -11.88 2.86
N GLU A 22 -9.96 -11.67 4.17
CA GLU A 22 -9.91 -10.34 4.78
C GLU A 22 -8.50 -9.73 4.90
N ASN A 23 -7.43 -10.54 4.74
CA ASN A 23 -6.04 -10.10 4.90
C ASN A 23 -5.25 -10.08 3.57
N ARG A 24 -5.91 -9.73 2.46
CA ARG A 24 -5.27 -9.59 1.14
C ARG A 24 -5.55 -8.22 0.55
N LEU A 25 -4.64 -7.76 -0.32
CA LEU A 25 -4.87 -6.56 -1.13
C LEU A 25 -6.06 -6.76 -2.07
N THR A 26 -6.81 -5.69 -2.30
CA THR A 26 -7.85 -5.64 -3.34
C THR A 26 -7.23 -5.76 -4.74
N ASP A 27 -8.05 -6.04 -5.75
CA ASP A 27 -7.56 -6.15 -7.14
C ASP A 27 -6.95 -4.84 -7.65
N ILE A 28 -7.54 -3.70 -7.29
CA ILE A 28 -7.04 -2.38 -7.70
C ILE A 28 -5.73 -2.03 -6.99
N GLN A 29 -5.58 -2.38 -5.71
CA GLN A 29 -4.31 -2.22 -4.99
C GLN A 29 -3.21 -3.08 -5.60
N GLN A 30 -3.54 -4.31 -5.95
CA GLN A 30 -2.61 -5.23 -6.60
C GLN A 30 -2.22 -4.75 -8.01
N GLU A 31 -3.16 -4.20 -8.76
CA GLU A 31 -2.95 -3.58 -10.07
C GLU A 31 -1.95 -2.42 -9.98
N VAL A 32 -2.15 -1.49 -9.04
CA VAL A 32 -1.24 -0.36 -8.80
C VAL A 32 0.19 -0.84 -8.60
N LEU A 33 0.41 -1.76 -7.66
CA LEU A 33 1.75 -2.24 -7.36
C LEU A 33 2.38 -2.95 -8.56
N ASN A 34 1.61 -3.75 -9.30
CA ASN A 34 2.12 -4.40 -10.51
C ASN A 34 2.54 -3.38 -11.57
N GLN A 35 1.75 -2.34 -11.81
CA GLN A 35 2.08 -1.34 -12.83
C GLN A 35 3.29 -0.48 -12.44
N VAL A 36 3.46 -0.20 -11.15
CA VAL A 36 4.63 0.53 -10.63
C VAL A 36 5.91 -0.29 -10.75
N PHE A 37 5.87 -1.57 -10.37
CA PHE A 37 7.09 -2.38 -10.25
C PHE A 37 7.41 -3.21 -11.51
N ALA A 38 6.44 -3.52 -12.38
CA ALA A 38 6.67 -4.33 -13.59
C ALA A 38 7.60 -3.70 -14.64
N PRO A 39 7.58 -2.38 -14.90
CA PRO A 39 8.45 -1.73 -15.89
C PRO A 39 9.93 -1.80 -15.52
N GLN A 40 10.27 -2.10 -14.26
CA GLN A 40 11.66 -2.13 -13.83
C GLN A 40 12.44 -3.22 -14.58
N HIS A 41 13.63 -2.87 -15.07
CA HIS A 41 14.49 -3.79 -15.81
C HIS A 41 15.07 -4.89 -14.91
N ASN A 42 15.21 -4.59 -13.61
CA ASN A 42 15.77 -5.49 -12.62
C ASN A 42 14.68 -6.15 -11.77
N LYS A 43 15.04 -7.25 -11.10
CA LYS A 43 14.18 -7.89 -10.09
C LYS A 43 13.98 -6.94 -8.91
N VAL A 44 12.75 -6.83 -8.44
CA VAL A 44 12.40 -6.05 -7.24
C VAL A 44 12.15 -7.02 -6.10
N PHE A 45 12.79 -6.80 -4.96
CA PHE A 45 12.57 -7.64 -3.78
C PHE A 45 11.68 -6.91 -2.78
N ILE A 46 10.53 -7.50 -2.47
CA ILE A 46 9.52 -6.89 -1.59
C ILE A 46 9.25 -7.81 -0.42
N TYR A 47 9.22 -7.28 0.79
CA TYR A 47 8.79 -8.03 1.97
C TYR A 47 7.34 -8.47 1.83
N ASN A 48 7.05 -9.73 2.13
CA ASN A 48 5.77 -10.38 1.83
C ASN A 48 4.57 -9.92 2.66
N THR A 49 4.74 -8.92 3.52
CA THR A 49 3.67 -8.31 4.32
C THR A 49 3.76 -6.80 4.20
N THR A 50 2.63 -6.13 3.96
CA THR A 50 2.63 -4.68 3.85
C THR A 50 3.05 -4.03 5.17
N ASP A 51 3.69 -2.88 5.05
CA ASP A 51 3.90 -1.99 6.17
C ASP A 51 2.56 -1.36 6.59
N PHE A 52 2.40 -1.17 7.90
CA PHE A 52 1.20 -0.61 8.52
C PHE A 52 1.54 0.53 9.49
N ASP A 53 2.78 1.02 9.50
CA ASP A 53 3.11 2.20 10.29
C ASP A 53 2.31 3.40 9.78
N LYS A 54 1.75 4.16 10.72
CA LYS A 54 0.81 5.24 10.46
C LYS A 54 1.45 6.62 10.59
N GLY A 55 2.74 6.70 10.96
CA GLY A 55 3.42 7.98 11.21
C GLY A 55 3.42 8.94 10.00
N TRP A 56 3.29 8.41 8.79
CA TRP A 56 3.16 9.20 7.57
C TRP A 56 1.77 9.83 7.35
N SER A 57 0.79 9.59 8.23
CA SER A 57 -0.50 10.28 8.18
C SER A 57 -0.36 11.79 8.42
N ILE A 58 0.71 12.22 9.11
CA ILE A 58 0.97 13.64 9.41
C ILE A 58 1.01 14.53 8.17
N TYR A 59 1.39 13.98 7.01
CA TYR A 59 1.43 14.69 5.74
C TYR A 59 0.04 15.01 5.16
N PHE A 60 -1.00 14.36 5.68
CA PHE A 60 -2.38 14.48 5.22
C PHE A 60 -3.33 14.90 6.35
N GLU A 61 -2.81 15.28 7.51
CA GLU A 61 -3.64 15.68 8.67
C GLU A 61 -4.28 17.05 8.48
N LYS A 62 -3.61 17.94 7.74
CA LYS A 62 -4.09 19.28 7.41
C LYS A 62 -4.46 19.36 5.95
N ASP A 63 -5.38 20.27 5.65
CA ASP A 63 -5.83 20.56 4.28
C ASP A 63 -4.79 21.41 3.48
N ASP A 64 -3.55 21.52 3.98
CA ASP A 64 -2.45 22.19 3.30
C ASP A 64 -1.33 21.19 2.98
N LEU A 65 -0.68 21.36 1.82
CA LEU A 65 0.38 20.46 1.36
C LEU A 65 1.78 20.88 1.83
N SER A 66 1.89 21.78 2.82
CA SER A 66 3.19 22.40 3.17
C SER A 66 4.26 21.38 3.57
N LEU A 67 3.87 20.33 4.32
CA LEU A 67 4.80 19.27 4.73
C LEU A 67 5.22 18.36 3.56
N ILE A 68 4.36 18.24 2.54
CA ILE A 68 4.64 17.44 1.33
C ILE A 68 5.60 18.21 0.42
N THR A 69 5.30 19.47 0.14
CA THR A 69 6.06 20.32 -0.80
C THR A 69 7.43 20.73 -0.27
N GLN A 70 7.67 20.66 1.04
CA GLN A 70 9.02 20.84 1.62
C GLN A 70 9.92 19.62 1.48
N LYS A 71 9.35 18.46 1.11
CA LYS A 71 10.04 17.15 1.11
C LYS A 71 10.04 16.51 -0.28
N VAL A 72 9.93 17.31 -1.33
CA VAL A 72 9.86 16.83 -2.73
C VAL A 72 11.00 15.87 -3.03
N GLY A 73 10.66 14.78 -3.70
CA GLY A 73 11.57 13.75 -4.14
C GLY A 73 11.49 13.51 -5.65
N PHE A 74 12.10 12.41 -6.08
CA PHE A 74 12.08 11.95 -7.46
C PHE A 74 11.38 10.59 -7.57
N PRO A 75 10.55 10.35 -8.61
CA PRO A 75 10.19 11.29 -9.67
C PRO A 75 9.04 12.23 -9.27
N THR A 76 9.08 13.46 -9.78
CA THR A 76 7.99 14.44 -9.66
C THR A 76 7.72 15.01 -11.06
N LYS A 77 6.51 14.79 -11.57
CA LYS A 77 6.10 15.14 -12.95
C LYS A 77 5.24 16.39 -13.02
N ILE A 78 4.64 16.79 -11.90
CA ILE A 78 3.76 17.94 -11.78
C ILE A 78 4.31 18.94 -10.76
N THR A 79 3.86 20.18 -10.85
CA THR A 79 4.17 21.25 -9.90
C THR A 79 3.36 21.12 -8.61
N ASP A 80 3.78 21.82 -7.56
CA ASP A 80 3.05 21.90 -6.28
C ASP A 80 1.64 22.48 -6.45
N GLY A 81 1.48 23.44 -7.38
CA GLY A 81 0.18 24.03 -7.70
C GLY A 81 -0.78 23.03 -8.35
N GLU A 82 -0.28 22.23 -9.30
CA GLU A 82 -1.06 21.14 -9.89
C GLU A 82 -1.40 20.06 -8.87
N LEU A 83 -0.47 19.78 -7.93
CA LEU A 83 -0.72 18.84 -6.85
C LEU A 83 -1.83 19.32 -5.92
N LEU A 84 -1.88 20.61 -5.59
CA LEU A 84 -2.97 21.21 -4.78
C LEU A 84 -4.34 21.05 -5.44
N GLU A 85 -4.42 21.18 -6.76
CA GLU A 85 -5.67 20.99 -7.50
C GLU A 85 -6.13 19.53 -7.54
N ILE A 86 -5.18 18.58 -7.48
CA ILE A 86 -5.44 17.14 -7.43
C ILE A 86 -5.82 16.69 -6.01
N LEU A 87 -5.01 17.08 -5.02
CA LEU A 87 -5.20 16.76 -3.61
C LEU A 87 -6.05 17.83 -2.92
N LYS A 88 -7.31 17.94 -3.35
CA LYS A 88 -8.29 18.80 -2.69
C LYS A 88 -8.52 18.36 -1.23
N PRO A 89 -8.99 19.26 -0.34
CA PRO A 89 -9.18 18.95 1.09
C PRO A 89 -9.96 17.66 1.37
N ASN A 90 -11.00 17.37 0.58
CA ASN A 90 -11.78 16.14 0.71
C ASN A 90 -10.96 14.88 0.37
N VAL A 91 -10.08 14.94 -0.63
CA VAL A 91 -9.18 13.83 -1.01
C VAL A 91 -8.13 13.62 0.07
N ILE A 92 -7.52 14.70 0.56
CA ILE A 92 -6.54 14.67 1.67
C ILE A 92 -7.15 13.98 2.90
N LYS A 93 -8.34 14.44 3.33
CA LYS A 93 -9.03 13.87 4.49
C LYS A 93 -9.36 12.39 4.32
N GLN A 94 -9.73 11.96 3.11
CA GLN A 94 -9.96 10.54 2.82
C GLN A 94 -8.66 9.73 2.88
N ILE A 95 -7.57 10.23 2.28
CA ILE A 95 -6.26 9.58 2.37
C ILE A 95 -5.86 9.41 3.84
N TRP A 96 -5.92 10.48 4.62
CA TRP A 96 -5.61 10.45 6.06
C TRP A 96 -6.44 9.40 6.80
N HIS A 97 -7.76 9.38 6.59
CA HIS A 97 -8.65 8.41 7.20
C HIS A 97 -8.27 6.97 6.83
N GLU A 98 -7.96 6.70 5.57
CA GLU A 98 -7.54 5.37 5.11
C GLU A 98 -6.19 4.96 5.72
N ILE A 99 -5.22 5.88 5.88
CA ILE A 99 -3.95 5.60 6.57
C ILE A 99 -4.22 5.13 8.00
N LEU A 100 -5.13 5.80 8.71
CA LEU A 100 -5.48 5.44 10.09
C LEU A 100 -6.15 4.07 10.21
N HIS A 101 -6.74 3.55 9.13
CA HIS A 101 -7.39 2.24 9.08
C HIS A 101 -6.52 1.15 8.44
N LEU A 102 -5.29 1.46 8.02
CA LEU A 102 -4.38 0.47 7.46
C LEU A 102 -4.15 -0.71 8.42
N LYS A 103 -4.13 -1.89 7.81
CA LYS A 103 -3.85 -3.18 8.44
C LYS A 103 -2.71 -3.86 7.66
N PRO A 104 -1.96 -4.79 8.27
CA PRO A 104 -0.99 -5.59 7.54
C PRO A 104 -1.71 -6.58 6.62
N TYR A 105 -1.33 -6.59 5.35
CA TYR A 105 -1.83 -7.51 4.33
C TYR A 105 -0.72 -8.44 3.87
N SER A 106 -1.03 -9.73 3.70
CA SER A 106 -0.08 -10.65 3.08
C SER A 106 -0.09 -10.49 1.57
N LEU A 107 1.11 -10.42 0.98
CA LEU A 107 1.30 -10.32 -0.46
C LEU A 107 1.35 -11.71 -1.09
N GLU A 108 0.55 -11.92 -2.14
CA GLU A 108 0.41 -13.22 -2.79
C GLU A 108 1.26 -13.30 -4.05
N LYS A 109 2.27 -14.17 -4.05
CA LYS A 109 3.24 -14.28 -5.15
C LYS A 109 2.60 -14.47 -6.52
N ASN A 110 1.50 -15.22 -6.60
CA ASN A 110 0.79 -15.52 -7.86
C ASN A 110 0.02 -14.32 -8.44
N ARG A 111 -0.15 -13.23 -7.68
CA ARG A 111 -0.83 -12.01 -8.13
C ARG A 111 0.15 -10.91 -8.54
N PHE A 112 1.45 -11.10 -8.32
CA PHE A 112 2.50 -10.15 -8.69
C PHE A 112 3.15 -10.49 -10.03
N ASN A 113 3.67 -9.47 -10.70
CA ASN A 113 4.55 -9.64 -11.85
C ASN A 113 5.74 -10.56 -11.50
N PRO A 114 6.16 -11.49 -12.38
CA PRO A 114 7.27 -12.42 -12.10
C PRO A 114 8.62 -11.77 -11.74
N LYS A 115 8.83 -10.51 -12.09
CA LYS A 115 10.02 -9.74 -11.70
C LYS A 115 10.01 -9.31 -10.23
N ILE A 116 8.86 -9.37 -9.57
CA ILE A 116 8.68 -9.03 -8.16
C ILE A 116 8.86 -10.30 -7.34
N ILE A 117 9.88 -10.30 -6.49
CA ILE A 117 10.28 -11.42 -5.65
C ILE A 117 9.90 -11.10 -4.21
N LEU A 118 8.91 -11.84 -3.69
CA LEU A 118 8.49 -11.71 -2.31
C LEU A 118 9.48 -12.41 -1.36
N THR A 119 9.90 -11.72 -0.29
CA THR A 119 10.82 -12.24 0.73
C THR A 119 10.13 -12.32 2.10
N LYS A 120 10.61 -13.22 2.98
CA LYS A 120 10.07 -13.39 4.34
C LYS A 120 10.79 -12.56 5.41
N SER A 121 11.81 -11.78 5.03
CA SER A 121 12.55 -10.89 5.93
C SER A 121 12.96 -9.65 5.15
N TYR A 122 13.07 -8.54 5.86
CA TYR A 122 13.44 -7.23 5.35
C TYR A 122 14.72 -6.69 6.01
N ASP A 123 15.01 -7.16 7.23
CA ASP A 123 15.99 -6.62 8.17
C ASP A 123 17.27 -7.45 8.29
N LYS A 124 17.29 -8.66 7.73
CA LYS A 124 18.50 -9.48 7.73
C LYS A 124 19.59 -8.84 6.85
N PRO A 125 20.88 -8.99 7.19
CA PRO A 125 21.98 -8.43 6.39
C PRO A 125 21.94 -8.80 4.91
N VAL A 126 21.53 -10.03 4.57
CA VAL A 126 21.38 -10.48 3.18
C VAL A 126 20.24 -9.79 2.44
N ASP A 127 19.14 -9.52 3.13
CA ASP A 127 17.94 -8.89 2.56
C ASP A 127 18.14 -7.38 2.42
N LEU A 128 18.83 -6.75 3.39
CA LEU A 128 19.29 -5.36 3.28
C LEU A 128 20.24 -5.17 2.08
N LYS A 129 21.21 -6.08 1.89
CA LYS A 129 22.13 -6.05 0.73
C LYS A 129 21.42 -6.24 -0.61
N ARG A 130 20.31 -6.98 -0.64
CA ARG A 130 19.47 -7.16 -1.83
C ARG A 130 18.56 -5.97 -2.11
N GLY A 131 18.49 -5.01 -1.19
CA GLY A 131 17.56 -3.89 -1.29
C GLY A 131 16.11 -4.31 -1.13
N VAL A 132 15.82 -5.26 -0.22
CA VAL A 132 14.42 -5.60 0.10
C VAL A 132 13.72 -4.36 0.65
N ILE A 133 12.58 -4.01 0.05
CA ILE A 133 11.72 -2.92 0.52
C ILE A 133 10.47 -3.47 1.19
N LYS A 134 9.90 -2.71 2.13
CA LYS A 134 8.49 -2.85 2.53
C LYS A 134 7.67 -1.83 1.76
N ILE A 135 6.40 -2.14 1.56
CA ILE A 135 5.43 -1.25 0.93
C ILE A 135 4.19 -1.17 1.78
N SER A 136 3.58 0.00 1.92
CA SER A 136 2.21 0.07 2.47
C SER A 136 1.22 -0.52 1.47
N ALA A 137 0.03 -0.90 1.96
CA ALA A 137 -1.08 -1.10 1.03
C ALA A 137 -1.40 0.24 0.34
N PRO A 138 -1.60 0.27 -0.99
CA PRO A 138 -2.03 1.49 -1.67
C PRO A 138 -3.40 1.95 -1.17
N ILE A 139 -3.52 3.25 -0.91
CA ILE A 139 -4.78 3.92 -0.62
C ILE A 139 -5.32 4.44 -1.94
N ILE A 140 -6.55 4.09 -2.30
CA ILE A 140 -7.15 4.43 -3.59
C ILE A 140 -8.36 5.33 -3.38
N ILE A 141 -8.28 6.58 -3.85
CA ILE A 141 -9.36 7.57 -3.79
C ILE A 141 -9.70 8.01 -5.22
N GLY A 142 -10.72 7.41 -5.81
CA GLY A 142 -11.06 7.64 -7.22
C GLY A 142 -9.90 7.27 -8.14
N ASP A 143 -9.42 8.25 -8.91
CA ASP A 143 -8.28 8.09 -9.82
C ASP A 143 -6.93 8.43 -9.17
N ILE A 144 -6.88 8.59 -7.85
CA ILE A 144 -5.64 8.85 -7.09
C ILE A 144 -5.27 7.63 -6.27
N ALA A 145 -3.99 7.28 -6.29
CA ALA A 145 -3.42 6.28 -5.39
C ALA A 145 -2.25 6.87 -4.60
N VAL A 146 -2.13 6.48 -3.34
CA VAL A 146 -1.00 6.86 -2.48
C VAL A 146 -0.45 5.62 -1.80
N TYR A 147 0.87 5.44 -1.83
CA TYR A 147 1.52 4.40 -1.06
C TYR A 147 2.92 4.83 -0.64
N ARG A 148 3.44 4.17 0.40
CA ARG A 148 4.78 4.40 0.93
C ARG A 148 5.67 3.20 0.65
N GLU A 149 6.91 3.45 0.25
CA GLU A 149 7.98 2.45 0.32
C GLU A 149 8.86 2.71 1.54
N ILE A 150 9.44 1.64 2.06
CA ILE A 150 10.42 1.68 3.15
C ILE A 150 11.59 0.81 2.71
N GLY A 151 12.69 1.45 2.31
CA GLY A 151 13.97 0.81 2.09
C GLY A 151 14.91 1.04 3.28
N ALA A 152 16.17 0.65 3.13
CA ALA A 152 17.21 0.90 4.13
C ALA A 152 17.66 2.37 4.19
N GLN A 153 17.63 3.07 3.05
CA GLN A 153 18.21 4.41 2.89
C GLN A 153 17.17 5.53 2.73
N LYS A 154 15.93 5.18 2.42
CA LYS A 154 14.86 6.14 2.18
C LYS A 154 13.49 5.55 2.43
N SER A 155 12.53 6.42 2.71
CA SER A 155 11.11 6.11 2.72
C SER A 155 10.31 7.12 1.88
N PRO A 156 10.27 6.94 0.55
CA PRO A 156 9.44 7.76 -0.32
C PRO A 156 7.96 7.42 -0.15
N ILE A 157 7.13 8.43 -0.30
CA ILE A 157 5.69 8.33 -0.46
C ILE A 157 5.38 8.79 -1.88
N PHE A 158 4.67 7.94 -2.62
CA PHE A 158 4.33 8.16 -4.00
C PHE A 158 2.86 8.49 -4.12
N ILE A 159 2.58 9.51 -4.93
CA ILE A 159 1.24 9.88 -5.35
C ILE A 159 1.13 9.56 -6.83
N LEU A 160 0.09 8.79 -7.16
CA LEU A 160 -0.18 8.33 -8.50
C LEU A 160 -1.54 8.83 -8.95
N GLN A 161 -1.67 9.01 -10.26
CA GLN A 161 -2.93 9.30 -10.91
C GLN A 161 -3.18 8.28 -12.02
N LYS A 162 -4.44 7.86 -12.15
CA LYS A 162 -4.87 6.99 -13.23
C LYS A 162 -5.10 7.81 -14.49
N ALA A 163 -4.35 7.51 -15.55
CA ALA A 163 -4.50 8.10 -16.88
C ALA A 163 -4.54 6.99 -17.93
N LYS A 164 -5.56 6.98 -18.81
CA LYS A 164 -5.70 5.98 -19.89
C LYS A 164 -5.54 4.52 -19.41
N GLN A 165 -6.14 4.19 -18.26
CA GLN A 165 -6.06 2.89 -17.59
C GLN A 165 -4.68 2.51 -17.02
N GLN A 166 -3.72 3.44 -16.97
CA GLN A 166 -2.42 3.23 -16.36
C GLN A 166 -2.26 4.11 -15.12
N TRP A 167 -1.68 3.55 -14.06
CA TRP A 167 -1.30 4.25 -12.86
C TRP A 167 0.10 4.82 -13.05
N GLU A 168 0.19 6.14 -13.00
CA GLU A 168 1.47 6.83 -13.16
C GLU A 168 1.84 7.56 -11.89
N VAL A 169 3.10 7.43 -11.45
CA VAL A 169 3.65 8.30 -10.41
C VAL A 169 3.70 9.72 -10.96
N ILE A 170 2.96 10.63 -10.32
CA ILE A 170 2.91 12.06 -10.65
C ILE A 170 3.73 12.89 -9.67
N TYR A 171 3.86 12.45 -8.42
CA TYR A 171 4.56 13.18 -7.37
C TYR A 171 5.19 12.23 -6.37
N THR A 172 6.37 12.59 -5.85
CA THR A 172 7.06 11.83 -4.80
C THR A 172 7.56 12.79 -3.74
N PHE A 173 7.49 12.38 -2.47
CA PHE A 173 8.11 13.10 -1.36
C PHE A 173 8.68 12.12 -0.33
N TYR A 174 9.66 12.54 0.46
CA TYR A 174 10.37 11.66 1.39
C TYR A 174 9.92 11.87 2.83
N HIS A 175 9.45 10.79 3.47
CA HIS A 175 9.26 10.79 4.91
C HIS A 175 10.60 11.03 5.62
N TRP A 176 11.61 10.26 5.19
CA TRP A 176 13.02 10.42 5.51
C TRP A 176 13.88 9.93 4.34
N ASN A 177 15.10 10.48 4.24
CA ASN A 177 16.14 10.08 3.30
C ASN A 177 17.49 10.28 3.99
N ILE A 178 18.38 9.28 3.96
CA ILE A 178 19.69 9.33 4.63
C ILE A 178 20.76 9.94 3.72
N ILE A 179 20.49 10.01 2.41
CA ILE A 179 21.37 10.62 1.41
C ILE A 179 20.82 12.02 1.14
N GLU A 180 21.11 12.96 2.04
CA GLU A 180 20.94 14.41 1.81
C GLU A 180 22.25 15.01 1.27
#